data_AF-A0A8T1BD03-F1
#
_entry.id   AF-A0A8T1BD03-F1
#
_cell.length_a   1.000
_cell.length_b   1.000
_cell.length_c   1.000
_cell.angle_alpha   90.00
_cell.angle_beta   90.00
_cell.angle_gamma   90.00
#
_symmetry.space_group_name_H-M   'P 1'
#
loop_
_entity.id
_entity.type
_entity.pdbx_description
1 polymer ?
#
loop_
_entity_poly.entity_id
_entity_poly.type
_entity_poly.pdbx_seq_one_letter_code
_entity_poly.pdbx_strand_id
1 'polypeptide(L)' 'MRECLAEFLGTFVMIVFGMGVNNQVVNSEEKNGTWLSINMCWCVAVLIGVYC' A
#
# COMPACT_ATOMS: atom_id res chain seq x y z
N MET A 1 -16.32 -3.63 -18.34
CA MET A 1 -15.72 -4.50 -17.31
C MET A 1 -14.21 -4.37 -17.21
N ARG A 2 -13.43 -4.33 -18.32
CA ARG A 2 -11.97 -4.18 -18.27
C ARG A 2 -11.50 -3.01 -17.39
N GLU A 3 -12.08 -1.83 -17.60
CA GLU A 3 -11.73 -0.61 -16.85
C GLU A 3 -12.08 -0.75 -15.36
N CYS A 4 -13.29 -1.20 -15.03
CA CYS A 4 -13.69 -1.41 -13.64
C CYS A 4 -12.83 -2.46 -12.91
N LEU A 5 -12.40 -3.52 -13.61
CA LEU A 5 -11.50 -4.53 -13.06
C LEU A 5 -10.09 -3.97 -12.85
N ALA A 6 -9.59 -3.16 -13.78
CA ALA A 6 -8.29 -2.49 -13.64
C ALA A 6 -8.30 -1.50 -12.46
N GLU A 7 -9.34 -0.67 -12.33
CA GLU A 7 -9.50 0.22 -11.18
C GLU A 7 -9.60 -0.55 -9.86
N PHE A 8 -10.38 -1.63 -9.84
CA PHE A 8 -10.50 -2.48 -8.65
C PHE A 8 -9.16 -3.09 -8.25
N LEU A 9 -8.41 -3.66 -9.20
CA LEU A 9 -7.10 -4.27 -8.94
C LEU A 9 -6.07 -3.23 -8.49
N GLY A 10 -5.97 -2.09 -9.19
CA GLY A 10 -5.06 -1.01 -8.81
C GLY A 10 -5.34 -0.48 -7.41
N THR A 11 -6.62 -0.26 -7.08
CA THR A 11 -7.04 0.17 -5.74
C THR A 11 -6.80 -0.90 -4.68
N PHE A 12 -7.09 -2.16 -4.99
CA PHE A 12 -6.87 -3.29 -4.08
C PHE A 12 -5.39 -3.41 -3.71
N VAL A 13 -4.50 -3.36 -4.71
CA VAL A 13 -3.04 -3.39 -4.49
C VAL A 13 -2.61 -2.19 -3.64
N MET A 14 -3.04 -0.97 -3.99
CA MET A 14 -2.71 0.24 -3.23
C MET A 14 -3.06 0.10 -1.74
N ILE A 15 -4.29 -0.34 -1.45
CA ILE A 15 -4.80 -0.43 -0.07
C ILE A 15 -4.14 -1.58 0.70
N VAL A 16 -3.90 -2.74 0.09
CA VAL A 16 -3.25 -3.88 0.77
C VAL A 16 -1.85 -3.51 1.24
N PHE A 17 -1.05 -2.88 0.39
CA PHE A 17 0.29 -2.43 0.77
C PHE A 17 0.25 -1.25 1.75
N GLY A 18 -0.57 -0.23 1.48
CA GLY A 18 -0.66 0.97 2.30
C GLY A 18 -1.18 0.71 3.72
N MET A 19 -2.24 -0.10 3.86
CA MET A 19 -2.75 -0.49 5.18
C MET A 19 -1.86 -1.54 5.84
N GLY A 20 -1.26 -2.43 5.05
CA GLY A 20 -0.31 -3.44 5.53
C GLY A 20 0.89 -2.81 6.25
N VAL A 21 1.54 -1.82 5.64
CA VAL A 21 2.67 -1.12 6.28
C VAL A 21 2.23 -0.33 7.52
N ASN A 22 1.03 0.26 7.49
CA ASN A 22 0.52 1.02 8.64
C ASN A 22 0.33 0.10 9.85
N ASN A 23 -0.30 -1.06 9.64
CA ASN A 23 -0.47 -2.07 10.69
C ASN A 23 0.88 -2.68 11.11
N GLN A 24 1.79 -2.92 10.16
CA GLN A 24 3.14 -3.43 10.47
C GLN A 24 3.88 -2.49 11.42
N VAL A 25 3.84 -1.18 11.19
CA VAL A 25 4.53 -0.20 12.03
C VAL A 25 3.80 0.01 13.35
N VAL A 26 2.48 0.25 13.33
CA VAL A 26 1.70 0.58 14.52
C VAL A 26 1.58 -0.62 15.47
N ASN A 27 1.22 -1.81 14.98
CA ASN A 27 1.02 -2.97 15.84
C ASN A 27 2.33 -3.57 16.35
N SER A 28 3.45 -3.25 15.72
CA SER A 28 4.78 -3.67 16.21
C SER A 28 5.42 -2.67 17.16
N GLU A 29 4.75 -1.55 17.47
CA GLU A 29 5.32 -0.44 18.25
C GLU A 29 6.64 0.06 17.64
N GLU A 30 6.64 0.30 16.32
CA GLU A 30 7.79 0.75 15.53
C GLU A 30 9.00 -0.22 15.48
N LYS A 31 8.84 -1.47 15.94
CA LYS A 31 9.91 -2.48 15.84
C LYS A 31 10.14 -3.02 14.42
N ASN A 32 9.08 -3.05 13.60
CA ASN A 32 9.12 -3.56 12.23
C ASN A 32 9.01 -2.46 11.17
N GLY A 33 9.30 -1.21 11.53
CA GLY A 33 9.34 -0.08 10.61
C GLY A 33 9.09 1.23 11.33
N THR A 34 9.27 2.33 10.62
CA THR A 34 9.12 3.69 11.14
C THR A 34 8.12 4.49 10.32
N TRP A 35 7.80 5.71 10.76
CA TRP A 35 6.96 6.62 9.98
C TRP A 35 7.47 6.85 8.54
N LEU A 36 8.78 6.89 8.33
CA LEU A 36 9.35 7.00 6.98
C LEU A 36 9.01 5.78 6.11
N SER A 37 9.06 4.57 6.68
CA SER A 37 8.72 3.34 5.95
C SER A 37 7.26 3.31 5.50
N ILE A 38 6.33 3.89 6.28
CA ILE A 38 4.93 4.06 5.91
C ILE A 38 4.84 4.93 4.64
N ASN A 39 5.45 6.12 4.65
CA ASN A 39 5.40 7.05 3.51
C ASN A 39 6.00 6.42 2.24
N MET A 40 7.17 5.78 2.36
CA MET A 40 7.83 5.13 1.23
C MET A 40 7.00 3.99 0.65
N CYS A 41 6.39 3.17 1.50
CA CYS A 41 5.57 2.04 1.05
C CYS A 41 4.26 2.50 0.40
N TRP A 42 3.64 3.60 0.87
CA TRP A 42 2.51 4.23 0.17
C TRP A 42 2.90 4.74 -1.23
N CYS A 43 4.06 5.40 -1.38
CA CYS A 43 4.55 5.82 -2.70
C CYS A 43 4.74 4.63 -3.65
N VAL A 44 5.33 3.54 -3.17
CA VAL A 44 5.51 2.31 -3.96
C VAL A 44 4.17 1.64 -4.29
N ALA A 45 3.23 1.61 -3.34
CA ALA A 45 1.91 1.03 -3.54
C ALA A 45 1.13 1.76 -4.65
N VAL A 46 1.20 3.10 -4.69
CA VAL A 46 0.63 3.91 -5.77
C VAL A 46 1.31 3.61 -7.10
N LEU A 47 2.64 3.54 -7.13
CA LEU A 47 3.39 3.21 -8.35
C LEU A 47 2.94 1.87 -8.93
N ILE A 48 2.89 0.82 -8.10
CA ILE A 48 2.45 -0.51 -8.53
C ILE A 48 0.99 -0.45 -9.01
N GLY A 49 0.10 0.22 -8.27
CA GLY A 49 -1.31 0.35 -8.65
C GLY A 49 -1.54 1.05 -9.99
N VAL A 50 -0.65 1.94 -10.42
CA VAL A 50 -0.70 2.61 -11.74
C VAL A 50 -0.18 1.69 -12.86
N TYR A 51 0.76 0.79 -12.57
CA TYR A 51 1.31 -0.14 -13.55
C TYR A 51 0.57 -1.49 -13.65
N CYS A 52 -0.41 -1.73 -12.78
CA CYS A 52 -1.33 -2.88 -12.86
C CYS A 52 -2.36 -2.73 -13.98
#